data_AF-A0AA40K9S7-F1
#
_entry.id   AF-A0AA40K9S7-F1
#
_cell.length_a   1.000
_cell.length_b   1.000
_cell.length_c   1.000
_cell.angle_alpha   90.00
_cell.angle_beta   90.00
_cell.angle_gamma   90.00
#
_symmetry.space_group_name_H-M   'P 1'
#
loop_
_entity.id
_entity.type
_entity.pdbx_description
1 polymer ?
#
loop_
_entity_poly.entity_id
_entity_poly.type
_entity_poly.pdbx_seq_one_letter_code
_entity_poly.pdbx_strand_id
1 'polypeptide(L)'
;MNNISSNNAEPIQRILLETLMYIGLSAEKAAEIWDEWTNWPDFGDGINPESDPDKGDDFVMPFIEFIIGHTIKSGRVRDATGDSDTEWRNCMDACGISVEAQEAIMDPHFTYLCRSNSCIHWARDTINIRYDVVDGVCSTEQRGHDQKDAPVAP
;
A
#
# COMPACT_ATOMS: atom_id res chain seq x y z
N MET A 1 11.79 15.71 -37.33
CA MET A 1 10.89 14.62 -36.92
C MET A 1 11.07 14.50 -35.43
N ASN A 2 10.13 15.08 -34.67
CA ASN A 2 10.33 15.38 -33.25
C ASN A 2 9.88 14.19 -32.40
N ASN A 3 10.81 13.69 -31.58
CA ASN A 3 10.55 12.80 -30.45
C ASN A 3 9.69 13.53 -29.42
N ILE A 4 8.48 13.05 -29.23
CA ILE A 4 7.55 13.33 -28.12
C ILE A 4 7.04 11.91 -27.78
N SER A 5 7.07 11.34 -26.59
CA SER A 5 7.25 11.80 -25.22
C SER A 5 7.77 10.61 -24.42
N SER A 6 8.87 10.75 -23.70
CA SER A 6 9.24 9.82 -22.62
C SER A 6 9.78 10.70 -21.49
N ASN A 7 8.88 11.28 -20.69
CA ASN A 7 9.24 12.09 -19.51
C ASN A 7 8.09 12.28 -18.49
N ASN A 8 6.90 11.72 -18.72
CA ASN A 8 5.75 11.93 -17.81
C ASN A 8 5.42 10.74 -16.91
N ALA A 9 6.08 9.58 -17.08
CA ALA A 9 5.84 8.40 -16.23
C ALA A 9 6.67 8.44 -14.93
N GLU A 10 7.89 9.00 -14.97
CA GLU A 10 8.83 9.04 -13.84
C GLU A 10 8.29 9.68 -12.54
N PRO A 11 7.49 10.77 -12.57
CA PRO A 11 7.02 11.40 -11.33
C PRO A 11 5.99 10.54 -10.59
N ILE A 12 5.05 9.93 -11.33
CA ILE A 12 3.97 9.11 -10.78
C ILE A 12 4.55 7.84 -10.14
N GLN A 13 5.54 7.22 -10.80
CA GLN A 13 6.25 6.04 -10.30
C GLN A 13 6.96 6.29 -8.97
N ARG A 14 7.63 7.45 -8.84
CA ARG A 14 8.29 7.85 -7.58
C ARG A 14 7.30 8.11 -6.46
N ILE A 15 6.19 8.79 -6.76
CA ILE A 15 5.13 9.10 -5.78
C ILE A 15 4.52 7.82 -5.21
N LEU A 16 4.30 6.80 -6.04
CA LEU A 16 3.74 5.51 -5.59
C LEU A 16 4.72 4.68 -4.77
N LEU A 17 6.01 4.65 -5.12
CA LEU A 17 7.04 3.96 -4.32
C LEU A 17 7.24 4.62 -2.95
N GLU A 18 7.30 5.96 -2.92
CA GLU A 18 7.38 6.74 -1.68
C GLU A 18 6.12 6.54 -0.83
N THR A 19 4.95 6.42 -1.46
CA THR A 19 3.69 6.08 -0.77
C THR A 19 3.75 4.70 -0.13
N LEU A 20 4.21 3.68 -0.85
CA LEU A 20 4.38 2.31 -0.31
C LEU A 20 5.33 2.28 0.90
N MET A 21 6.40 3.07 0.86
CA MET A 21 7.31 3.22 2.01
C MET A 21 6.65 3.97 3.16
N TYR A 22 5.91 5.06 2.87
CA TYR A 22 5.20 5.85 3.86
C TYR A 22 4.19 5.00 4.65
N ILE A 23 3.43 4.14 3.97
CA ILE A 23 2.46 3.24 4.62
C ILE A 23 3.11 2.14 5.46
N GLY A 24 4.44 2.08 5.52
CA GLY A 24 5.19 1.24 6.45
C GLY A 24 5.86 0.02 5.82
N LEU A 25 5.95 -0.07 4.50
CA LEU A 25 6.66 -1.16 3.84
C LEU A 25 8.17 -0.89 3.77
N SER A 26 8.95 -1.96 3.82
CA SER A 26 10.38 -1.88 3.53
C SER A 26 10.60 -1.47 2.08
N ALA A 27 11.74 -0.84 1.78
CA ALA A 27 12.07 -0.45 0.40
C ALA A 27 12.08 -1.66 -0.56
N GLU A 28 12.54 -2.82 -0.08
CA GLU A 28 12.52 -4.08 -0.83
C GLU A 28 11.09 -4.52 -1.14
N LYS A 29 10.21 -4.56 -0.13
CA LYS A 29 8.81 -4.96 -0.34
C LYS A 29 8.05 -3.96 -1.20
N ALA A 30 8.31 -2.67 -1.03
CA ALA A 30 7.72 -1.61 -1.84
C ALA A 30 8.11 -1.76 -3.31
N ALA A 31 9.40 -2.05 -3.59
CA ALA A 31 9.87 -2.29 -4.95
C ALA A 31 9.26 -3.58 -5.56
N GLU A 32 9.15 -4.66 -4.79
CA GLU A 32 8.50 -5.91 -5.21
C GLU A 32 7.04 -5.68 -5.60
N ILE A 33 6.24 -5.07 -4.71
CA ILE A 33 4.82 -4.78 -4.97
C ILE A 33 4.66 -3.85 -6.16
N TRP A 34 5.54 -2.86 -6.31
CA TRP A 34 5.52 -1.94 -7.44
C TRP A 34 5.83 -2.64 -8.76
N ASP A 35 6.86 -3.49 -8.79
CA ASP A 35 7.24 -4.27 -9.96
C ASP A 35 6.10 -5.22 -10.37
N GLU A 36 5.48 -5.90 -9.40
CA GLU A 36 4.34 -6.78 -9.66
C GLU A 36 3.10 -6.02 -10.13
N TRP A 37 2.81 -4.84 -9.57
CA TRP A 37 1.68 -4.00 -10.01
C TRP A 37 1.89 -3.47 -11.44
N THR A 38 3.11 -3.05 -11.78
CA THR A 38 3.41 -2.47 -13.10
C THR A 38 3.61 -3.50 -14.20
N ASN A 39 4.14 -4.67 -13.86
CA ASN A 39 4.35 -5.78 -14.78
C ASN A 39 3.30 -6.88 -14.61
N TRP A 40 2.16 -6.55 -13.99
CA TRP A 40 1.09 -7.51 -13.76
C TRP A 40 0.73 -8.17 -15.09
N PRO A 41 0.83 -9.50 -15.21
CA PRO A 41 0.57 -10.15 -16.48
C PRO A 41 -0.87 -9.85 -16.88
N ASP A 42 -1.02 -9.19 -18.03
CA ASP A 42 -2.31 -9.12 -18.73
C ASP A 42 -2.88 -10.53 -18.70
N PHE A 43 -4.02 -10.71 -18.03
CA PHE A 43 -4.78 -11.96 -18.09
C PHE A 43 -5.30 -12.12 -19.52
N GLY A 44 -4.45 -12.50 -20.46
CA GLY A 44 -4.74 -12.78 -21.88
C GLY A 44 -5.25 -11.59 -22.73
N ASP A 45 -5.88 -10.60 -22.10
CA ASP A 45 -6.93 -9.78 -22.72
C ASP A 45 -6.75 -8.27 -22.44
N GLY A 46 -5.63 -7.84 -21.86
CA GLY A 46 -5.35 -6.41 -21.62
C GLY A 46 -6.06 -5.83 -20.39
N ILE A 47 -6.34 -6.68 -19.40
CA ILE A 47 -7.21 -6.36 -18.27
C ILE A 47 -6.39 -5.84 -17.08
N ASN A 48 -6.59 -4.56 -16.78
CA ASN A 48 -6.20 -3.88 -15.54
C ASN A 48 -6.71 -4.69 -14.32
N PRO A 49 -5.94 -4.85 -13.22
CA PRO A 49 -6.44 -5.39 -11.93
C PRO A 49 -7.75 -4.76 -11.43
N GLU A 50 -8.06 -3.55 -11.90
CA GLU A 50 -9.33 -2.86 -11.67
C GLU A 50 -10.52 -3.39 -12.50
N SER A 51 -10.38 -4.47 -13.27
CA SER A 51 -11.41 -4.91 -14.21
C SER A 51 -11.41 -6.43 -14.41
N ASP A 52 -11.36 -7.21 -13.32
CA ASP A 52 -11.43 -8.69 -13.37
C ASP A 52 -12.75 -9.19 -14.04
N PRO A 53 -12.72 -9.78 -15.25
CA PRO A 53 -13.92 -10.20 -15.97
C PRO A 53 -14.58 -11.43 -15.33
N ASP A 54 -13.86 -12.21 -14.52
CA ASP A 54 -14.41 -13.36 -13.80
C ASP A 54 -15.23 -12.94 -12.57
N LYS A 55 -15.11 -11.67 -12.15
CA LYS A 55 -15.92 -11.09 -11.07
C LYS A 55 -17.02 -10.15 -11.56
N GLY A 56 -17.21 -10.10 -12.88
CA GLY A 56 -18.14 -9.21 -13.56
C GLY A 56 -17.55 -7.81 -13.75
N ASP A 57 -18.06 -7.12 -14.76
CA ASP A 57 -17.61 -5.83 -15.30
C ASP A 57 -17.47 -4.66 -14.29
N ASP A 58 -17.83 -4.87 -13.02
CA ASP A 58 -17.84 -3.89 -11.94
C ASP A 58 -16.77 -4.15 -10.83
N PHE A 59 -15.96 -5.20 -10.90
CA PHE A 59 -14.96 -5.46 -9.85
C PHE A 59 -13.65 -4.69 -10.07
N VAL A 60 -13.59 -3.51 -9.47
CA VAL A 60 -12.36 -2.73 -9.28
C VAL A 60 -11.65 -3.27 -8.03
N MET A 61 -10.51 -3.96 -8.17
CA MET A 61 -9.66 -4.29 -7.02
C MET A 61 -9.03 -3.01 -6.48
N PRO A 62 -9.33 -2.57 -5.24
CA PRO A 62 -8.68 -1.41 -4.67
C PRO A 62 -7.18 -1.68 -4.49
N PHE A 63 -6.33 -0.70 -4.81
CA PHE A 63 -4.88 -0.81 -4.66
C PHE A 63 -4.46 -1.19 -3.22
N ILE A 64 -5.20 -0.75 -2.20
CA ILE A 64 -4.97 -1.17 -0.81
C ILE A 64 -5.22 -2.67 -0.58
N GLU A 65 -6.26 -3.26 -1.17
CA GLU A 65 -6.51 -4.71 -1.07
C GLU A 65 -5.45 -5.51 -1.83
N PHE A 66 -4.91 -4.97 -2.92
CA PHE A 66 -3.74 -5.51 -3.60
C PHE A 66 -2.52 -5.54 -2.67
N ILE A 67 -2.17 -4.40 -2.05
CA ILE A 67 -1.05 -4.31 -1.11
C ILE A 67 -1.22 -5.29 0.06
N ILE A 68 -2.41 -5.32 0.68
CA ILE A 68 -2.69 -6.23 1.79
C ILE A 68 -2.61 -7.70 1.34
N GLY A 69 -3.10 -8.03 0.15
CA GLY A 69 -3.02 -9.38 -0.40
C GLY A 69 -1.59 -9.86 -0.63
N HIS A 70 -0.67 -8.96 -0.98
CA HIS A 70 0.75 -9.26 -1.22
C HIS A 70 1.60 -9.27 0.05
N THR A 71 1.23 -8.47 1.06
CA THR A 71 1.94 -8.38 2.35
C THR A 71 1.45 -9.40 3.37
N ILE A 72 0.15 -9.69 3.37
CA ILE A 72 -0.55 -10.45 4.41
C ILE A 72 -1.37 -11.57 3.77
N LYS A 73 -0.74 -12.35 2.90
CA LYS A 73 -1.42 -13.52 2.33
C LYS A 73 -1.54 -14.61 3.40
N SER A 74 -2.78 -14.87 3.83
CA SER A 74 -3.12 -15.96 4.76
C SER A 74 -2.45 -17.27 4.34
N GLY A 75 -1.54 -17.76 5.18
CA GLY A 75 -0.83 -19.03 5.00
C GLY A 75 0.65 -18.94 4.59
N ARG A 76 1.17 -17.76 4.20
CA ARG A 76 2.62 -17.57 3.95
C ARG A 76 3.38 -17.06 5.17
N VAL A 77 2.72 -16.31 6.04
CA VAL A 77 3.31 -15.72 7.25
C VAL A 77 2.80 -16.46 8.49
N ARG A 78 3.72 -16.84 9.37
CA ARG A 78 3.37 -17.37 10.69
C ARG A 78 3.02 -16.20 11.60
N ASP A 79 1.73 -16.08 11.92
CA ASP A 79 1.25 -15.03 12.81
C ASP A 79 1.81 -15.19 14.23
N ALA A 80 2.08 -14.07 14.89
CA ALA A 80 2.57 -14.01 16.27
C ALA A 80 1.51 -13.39 17.17
N THR A 81 1.15 -14.09 18.25
CA THR A 81 0.11 -13.65 19.21
C THR A 81 0.62 -13.57 20.65
N GLY A 82 1.87 -13.99 20.91
CA GLY A 82 2.47 -13.99 22.24
C GLY A 82 3.39 -12.78 22.49
N ASP A 83 4.10 -12.83 23.62
CA ASP A 83 4.99 -11.76 24.10
C ASP A 83 6.42 -11.83 23.54
N SER A 84 6.69 -12.77 22.63
CA SER A 84 8.03 -12.93 22.06
C SER A 84 8.31 -11.86 21.02
N ASP A 85 9.16 -10.89 21.36
CA ASP A 85 9.61 -9.85 20.43
C ASP A 85 10.23 -10.43 19.16
N THR A 86 11.01 -11.51 19.30
CA THR A 86 11.61 -12.19 18.17
C THR A 86 10.56 -12.78 17.22
N GLU A 87 9.48 -13.35 17.74
CA GLU A 87 8.41 -13.90 16.88
C GLU A 87 7.66 -12.79 16.15
N TRP A 88 7.47 -11.65 16.81
CA TRP A 88 6.86 -10.47 16.23
C TRP A 88 7.69 -9.87 15.11
N ARG A 89 9.00 -9.69 15.34
CA ARG A 89 9.94 -9.21 14.32
C ARG A 89 9.96 -10.12 13.11
N ASN A 90 10.10 -11.43 13.33
CA ASN A 90 10.08 -12.41 12.24
C ASN A 90 8.76 -12.39 11.44
N CYS A 91 7.63 -12.19 12.12
CA CYS A 91 6.32 -12.06 11.47
C CYS A 91 6.25 -10.77 10.62
N MET A 92 6.68 -9.63 11.16
CA MET A 92 6.67 -8.36 10.44
C MET A 92 7.68 -8.30 9.29
N ASP A 93 8.85 -8.92 9.44
CA ASP A 93 9.82 -9.10 8.37
C ASP A 93 9.22 -9.93 7.23
N ALA A 94 8.50 -11.01 7.55
CA ALA A 94 7.82 -11.84 6.56
C ALA A 94 6.66 -11.10 5.86
N CYS A 95 6.02 -10.14 6.54
CA CYS A 95 5.06 -9.22 5.94
C CYS A 95 5.71 -8.09 5.10
N GLY A 96 7.03 -7.92 5.17
CA GLY A 96 7.76 -6.85 4.50
C GLY A 96 7.58 -5.47 5.14
N ILE A 97 7.26 -5.42 6.44
CA ILE A 97 7.11 -4.18 7.20
C ILE A 97 8.50 -3.60 7.49
N SER A 98 8.65 -2.28 7.30
CA SER A 98 9.93 -1.58 7.54
C SER A 98 10.33 -1.59 9.01
N VAL A 99 11.63 -1.54 9.29
CA VAL A 99 12.14 -1.48 10.67
C VAL A 99 11.53 -0.30 11.45
N GLU A 100 11.37 0.85 10.82
CA GLU A 100 10.73 2.02 11.45
C GLU A 100 9.27 1.74 11.85
N ALA A 101 8.49 1.13 10.96
CA ALA A 101 7.12 0.75 11.28
C ALA A 101 7.07 -0.34 12.35
N GLN A 102 8.01 -1.28 12.36
CA GLN A 102 8.15 -2.27 13.42
C GLN A 102 8.43 -1.62 14.78
N GLU A 103 9.34 -0.64 14.86
CA GLU A 103 9.60 0.08 16.11
C GLU A 103 8.35 0.82 16.61
N ALA A 104 7.59 1.44 15.70
CA ALA A 104 6.35 2.12 16.05
C ALA A 104 5.28 1.14 16.55
N ILE A 105 5.16 -0.04 15.91
CA ILE A 105 4.24 -1.11 16.31
C ILE A 105 4.69 -1.78 17.60
N MET A 106 5.98 -1.85 17.91
CA MET A 106 6.51 -2.55 19.10
C MET A 106 6.94 -1.61 20.22
N ASP A 107 6.51 -0.34 20.19
CA ASP A 107 6.90 0.63 21.21
C ASP A 107 6.55 0.11 22.62
N PRO A 108 7.55 0.02 23.53
CA PRO A 108 7.33 -0.43 24.90
C PRO A 108 6.24 0.34 25.66
N HIS A 109 6.01 1.62 25.33
CA HIS A 109 4.97 2.43 25.97
C HIS A 109 3.56 1.98 25.59
N PHE A 110 3.41 1.34 24.43
CA PHE A 110 2.12 0.88 23.90
C PHE A 110 2.00 -0.64 23.88
N THR A 111 2.89 -1.38 24.58
CA THR A 111 2.88 -2.86 24.56
C THR A 111 1.51 -3.45 24.86
N TYR A 112 0.73 -2.88 25.78
CA TYR A 112 -0.62 -3.37 26.06
C TYR A 112 -1.56 -3.32 24.84
N LEU A 113 -1.42 -2.30 23.99
CA LEU A 113 -2.20 -2.12 22.77
C LEU A 113 -1.72 -3.14 21.73
N CYS A 114 -0.43 -3.20 21.49
CA CYS A 114 0.17 -4.09 20.50
C CYS A 114 -0.11 -5.56 20.84
N ARG A 115 -0.14 -5.95 22.12
CA ARG A 115 -0.48 -7.33 22.53
C ARG A 115 -1.98 -7.64 22.57
N SER A 116 -2.85 -6.66 22.29
CA SER A 116 -4.30 -6.91 22.28
C SER A 116 -4.79 -7.69 21.05
N ASN A 117 -3.94 -7.80 20.02
CA ASN A 117 -4.19 -8.55 18.79
C ASN A 117 -2.90 -9.20 18.27
N SER A 118 -3.00 -9.88 17.13
CA SER A 118 -1.86 -10.55 16.51
C SER A 118 -0.96 -9.62 15.70
N CYS A 119 0.27 -10.05 15.42
CA CYS A 119 1.21 -9.32 14.57
C CYS A 119 0.63 -9.00 13.19
N ILE A 120 -0.01 -9.96 12.54
CA ILE A 120 -0.66 -9.75 11.23
C ILE A 120 -1.75 -8.67 11.33
N HIS A 121 -2.53 -8.67 12.41
CA HIS A 121 -3.56 -7.66 12.62
C HIS A 121 -2.95 -6.26 12.65
N TRP A 122 -1.89 -6.04 13.43
CA TRP A 122 -1.25 -4.73 13.54
C TRP A 122 -0.49 -4.30 12.29
N ALA A 123 0.10 -5.24 11.56
CA ALA A 123 0.68 -4.96 10.25
C ALA A 123 -0.40 -4.44 9.27
N ARG A 124 -1.56 -5.12 9.21
CA ARG A 124 -2.69 -4.69 8.38
C ARG A 124 -3.22 -3.32 8.79
N ASP A 125 -3.44 -3.13 10.09
CA ASP A 125 -4.01 -1.91 10.64
C ASP A 125 -3.11 -0.70 10.39
N THR A 126 -1.79 -0.87 10.57
CA THR A 126 -0.80 0.18 10.28
C THR A 126 -0.82 0.59 8.81
N ILE A 127 -0.84 -0.40 7.90
CA ILE A 127 -0.91 -0.14 6.46
C ILE A 127 -2.20 0.63 6.12
N ASN A 128 -3.35 0.18 6.62
CA ASN A 128 -4.64 0.81 6.35
C ASN A 128 -4.69 2.26 6.86
N ILE A 129 -4.35 2.50 8.14
CA ILE A 129 -4.41 3.83 8.73
C ILE A 129 -3.53 4.82 7.96
N ARG A 130 -2.31 4.40 7.59
CA ARG A 130 -1.40 5.27 6.85
C ARG A 130 -1.84 5.45 5.41
N TYR A 131 -2.45 4.45 4.79
CA TYR A 131 -3.03 4.55 3.45
C TYR A 131 -4.20 5.53 3.43
N ASP A 132 -5.09 5.49 4.41
CA ASP A 132 -6.23 6.42 4.54
C ASP A 132 -5.77 7.89 4.62
N VAL A 133 -4.62 8.15 5.26
CA VAL A 133 -4.02 9.49 5.28
C VAL A 133 -3.60 9.91 3.88
N VAL A 134 -2.95 9.02 3.11
CA VAL A 134 -2.53 9.33 1.74
C VAL A 134 -3.74 9.54 0.83
N ASP A 135 -4.73 8.67 0.92
CA ASP A 135 -5.96 8.75 0.12
C ASP A 135 -6.75 10.04 0.40
N GLY A 136 -6.82 10.43 1.69
CA GLY A 136 -7.45 11.68 2.12
C GLY A 136 -6.71 12.93 1.63
N VAL A 137 -5.37 12.91 1.62
CA VAL A 137 -4.55 14.02 1.09
C VAL A 137 -4.72 14.13 -0.44
N CYS A 138 -4.63 13.03 -1.17
CA CYS A 138 -4.85 13.03 -2.62
C CYS A 138 -6.27 13.52 -2.99
N SER A 139 -7.29 13.08 -2.25
CA SER A 139 -8.68 13.53 -2.46
C SER A 139 -8.89 15.03 -2.19
N THR A 140 -8.15 15.61 -1.24
CA THR A 140 -8.25 17.03 -0.91
C THR A 140 -7.45 17.93 -1.85
N GLU A 141 -6.30 17.45 -2.33
CA GLU A 141 -5.51 18.14 -3.37
C GLU A 141 -6.26 18.21 -4.71
N GLN A 142 -6.95 17.14 -5.11
CA GLN A 142 -7.74 17.11 -6.34
C GLN A 142 -8.86 18.17 -6.34
N ARG A 143 -9.57 18.31 -5.21
CA ARG A 143 -10.58 19.37 -5.00
C ARG A 143 -10.02 20.79 -5.08
N GLY A 144 -8.77 20.98 -4.65
CA GLY A 144 -8.09 22.27 -4.71
C GLY A 144 -7.66 22.68 -6.12
N HIS A 145 -7.46 21.71 -7.02
CA HIS A 145 -7.20 21.95 -8.44
C HIS A 145 -8.51 22.31 -9.17
N ASP A 146 -9.58 21.54 -8.94
CA ASP A 146 -10.89 21.75 -9.57
C ASP A 146 -11.50 23.12 -9.21
N GLN A 147 -11.24 23.63 -8.00
CA GLN A 147 -11.75 24.93 -7.54
C GLN A 147 -11.04 26.12 -8.21
N LYS A 148 -9.81 25.95 -8.74
CA LYS A 148 -9.04 27.02 -9.40
C LYS A 148 -9.43 27.21 -10.88
N ASP A 149 -10.04 26.21 -11.48
CA ASP A 149 -10.55 26.23 -12.85
C ASP A 149 -12.06 26.50 -12.93
N ALA A 150 -12.73 26.74 -11.80
CA ALA A 150 -14.12 27.15 -11.77
C ALA A 150 -14.25 28.55 -12.41
N PRO A 151 -15.08 28.74 -13.45
CA PRO A 151 -15.28 30.04 -14.05
C PRO A 151 -15.86 31.00 -13.01
N VAL A 152 -15.16 32.11 -12.77
CA VAL A 152 -15.68 33.22 -11.98
C VAL A 152 -16.94 33.72 -12.68
N ALA A 153 -18.09 33.53 -12.02
CA ALA A 153 -19.36 34.01 -12.52
C ALA A 153 -19.32 35.55 -12.70
N PRO A 154 -19.94 36.09 -13.76
CA PRO A 154 -19.88 37.50 -14.12
C PRO A 154 -20.53 38.44 -13.09
#